data_AF-A0A2E8QLG2-F1
#
_entry.id   AF-A0A2E8QLG2-F1
#
_cell.length_a   1.000
_cell.length_b   1.000
_cell.length_c   1.000
_cell.angle_alpha   90.00
_cell.angle_beta   90.00
_cell.angle_gamma   90.00
#
_symmetry.space_group_name_H-M   'P 1'
#
loop_
_entity.id
_entity.type
_entity.pdbx_description
1 polymer ?
#
loop_
_entity_poly.entity_id
_entity_poly.type
_entity_poly.pdbx_seq_one_letter_code
_entity_poly.pdbx_strand_id
1 'polypeptide(L)'
;MKRSLSKNPNMLRTMVGTGLTLIILLSYAVYSNTVDSEYYSYTTTNEHNVMDISAEVEGEASWYYTTYSAITWVNFTVENAAPGSTLTVESEGTNWSHSPSLGLQEQSYICNEPNSDYSKYLETCDYSRTHSIVLENGTGTLRGRVSLDLPIKGKGYLESDSALNAEKEANELVQSAKRTITWKIKIEEDSQIASSDGILVHSEFSSHELLELEKFKLNPVEETVYSFSALVGCFFLVLVIPLMIFFSARYRENRNEEMRAAVEET
;
A
#
# COMPACT_ATOMS: atom_id res chain seq x y z
N MET A 1 -6.24 40.99 36.34
CA MET A 1 -6.84 39.65 36.08
C MET A 1 -6.93 38.71 37.29
N LYS A 2 -6.15 38.85 38.37
CA LYS A 2 -6.22 37.96 39.57
C LYS A 2 -7.54 38.00 40.36
N ARG A 3 -8.41 39.00 40.15
CA ARG A 3 -9.64 39.21 40.94
C ARG A 3 -10.94 38.63 40.35
N SER A 4 -10.92 38.09 39.13
CA SER A 4 -12.13 37.52 38.51
C SER A 4 -12.29 36.00 38.73
N LEU A 5 -11.19 35.27 38.98
CA LEU A 5 -11.22 33.82 39.20
C LEU A 5 -11.43 33.42 40.68
N SER A 6 -11.25 34.35 41.63
CA SER A 6 -11.35 34.05 43.07
C SER A 6 -12.78 34.10 43.63
N LYS A 7 -13.80 34.34 42.80
CA LYS A 7 -15.19 34.56 43.28
C LYS A 7 -16.10 33.33 43.25
N ASN A 8 -15.66 32.20 42.68
CA ASN A 8 -16.42 30.95 42.73
C ASN A 8 -15.49 29.72 42.74
N PRO A 9 -15.03 29.26 43.93
CA PRO A 9 -14.20 28.06 44.04
C PRO A 9 -14.88 26.79 43.49
N ASN A 10 -16.22 26.77 43.47
CA ASN A 10 -17.00 25.73 42.80
C ASN A 10 -16.80 25.72 41.28
N MET A 11 -16.64 26.87 40.61
CA MET A 11 -16.52 26.92 39.15
C MET A 11 -15.17 26.33 38.67
N LEU A 12 -14.08 26.64 39.36
CA LEU A 12 -12.76 26.07 39.07
C LEU A 12 -12.73 24.55 39.32
N ARG A 13 -13.30 24.11 40.45
CA ARG A 13 -13.40 22.69 40.80
C ARG A 13 -14.28 21.92 39.82
N THR A 14 -15.36 22.54 39.33
CA THR A 14 -16.24 21.92 38.33
C THR A 14 -15.55 21.86 36.98
N MET A 15 -14.86 22.91 36.53
CA MET A 15 -14.13 22.94 35.25
C MET A 15 -12.96 21.93 35.22
N VAL A 16 -12.21 21.83 36.32
CA VAL A 16 -11.14 20.82 36.46
C VAL A 16 -11.73 19.41 36.56
N GLY A 17 -12.82 19.23 37.33
CA GLY A 17 -13.50 17.95 37.45
C GLY A 17 -14.07 17.43 36.14
N THR A 18 -14.78 18.29 35.39
CA THR A 18 -15.33 17.94 34.07
C THR A 18 -14.24 17.71 33.04
N GLY A 19 -13.13 18.46 33.09
CA GLY A 19 -11.98 18.26 32.23
C GLY A 19 -11.32 16.90 32.46
N LEU A 20 -11.12 16.52 33.73
CA LEU A 20 -10.54 15.22 34.09
C LEU A 20 -11.45 14.06 33.66
N THR A 21 -12.77 14.16 33.88
CA THR A 21 -13.70 13.11 33.44
C THR A 21 -13.73 12.98 31.92
N LEU A 22 -13.65 14.09 31.18
CA LEU A 22 -13.56 14.06 29.71
C LEU A 22 -12.28 13.38 29.24
N ILE A 23 -11.14 13.67 29.87
CA ILE A 23 -9.86 13.00 29.57
C ILE A 23 -9.99 11.50 29.82
N ILE A 24 -10.51 11.08 30.97
CA ILE A 24 -10.66 9.65 31.29
C ILE A 24 -11.60 8.95 30.31
N LEU A 25 -12.74 9.55 29.97
CA LEU A 25 -13.69 8.99 29.01
C LEU A 25 -13.11 8.89 27.60
N LEU A 26 -12.39 9.92 27.15
CA LEU A 26 -11.72 9.89 25.85
C LEU A 26 -10.59 8.85 25.82
N SER A 27 -9.77 8.79 26.88
CA SER A 27 -8.73 7.76 27.01
C SER A 27 -9.31 6.36 26.99
N TYR A 28 -10.45 6.14 27.67
CA TYR A 28 -11.15 4.85 27.64
C TYR A 28 -11.74 4.54 26.26
N ALA A 29 -12.35 5.52 25.59
CA ALA A 29 -12.88 5.35 24.24
C ALA A 29 -11.77 5.01 23.23
N VAL A 30 -10.62 5.69 23.30
CA VAL A 30 -9.44 5.36 22.48
C VAL A 30 -8.96 3.95 22.81
N TYR A 31 -8.75 3.64 24.09
CA TYR A 31 -8.30 2.30 24.52
C TYR A 31 -9.25 1.20 24.01
N SER A 32 -10.55 1.36 24.18
CA SER A 32 -11.56 0.38 23.76
C SER A 32 -11.50 0.12 22.25
N ASN A 33 -11.45 1.17 21.43
CA ASN A 33 -11.38 1.03 19.97
C ASN A 33 -10.03 0.49 19.48
N THR A 34 -8.93 0.78 20.18
CA THR A 34 -7.60 0.24 19.81
C THR A 34 -7.46 -1.26 20.12
N VAL A 35 -8.15 -1.74 21.16
CA VAL A 35 -8.07 -3.14 21.62
C VAL A 35 -9.05 -4.04 20.89
N ASP A 36 -10.23 -3.51 20.54
CA ASP A 36 -11.30 -4.25 19.86
C ASP A 36 -11.49 -3.73 18.43
N SER A 37 -10.48 -3.92 17.58
CA SER A 37 -10.63 -3.58 16.17
C SER A 37 -11.49 -4.63 15.46
N GLU A 38 -12.33 -4.21 14.52
CA GLU A 38 -13.05 -5.12 13.60
C GLU A 38 -12.17 -5.55 12.42
N TYR A 39 -10.86 -5.24 12.46
CA TYR A 39 -9.92 -5.54 11.38
C TYR A 39 -9.10 -6.79 11.68
N TYR A 40 -8.94 -7.62 10.68
CA TYR A 40 -8.10 -8.80 10.70
C TYR A 40 -7.04 -8.68 9.60
N SER A 41 -5.79 -9.01 9.94
CA SER A 41 -4.75 -9.20 8.95
C SER A 41 -4.63 -10.67 8.61
N TYR A 42 -4.69 -10.99 7.33
CA TYR A 42 -4.43 -12.33 6.84
C TYR A 42 -3.06 -12.38 6.16
N THR A 43 -2.35 -13.46 6.40
CA THR A 43 -1.06 -13.75 5.77
C THR A 43 -1.25 -14.96 4.86
N THR A 44 -0.82 -14.84 3.62
CA THR A 44 -0.75 -15.95 2.67
C THR A 44 0.71 -16.30 2.39
N THR A 45 0.94 -17.47 1.80
CA THR A 45 2.20 -17.71 1.10
C THR A 45 2.41 -16.65 0.02
N ASN A 46 3.67 -16.49 -0.39
CA ASN A 46 4.07 -15.69 -1.53
C ASN A 46 5.25 -16.40 -2.19
N GLU A 47 5.01 -17.65 -2.58
CA GLU A 47 6.06 -18.53 -3.07
C GLU A 47 6.26 -18.31 -4.57
N HIS A 48 7.52 -18.07 -4.94
CA HIS A 48 7.93 -17.98 -6.34
C HIS A 48 8.16 -19.37 -6.89
N ASN A 49 7.33 -19.76 -7.85
CA ASN A 49 7.35 -21.06 -8.49
C ASN A 49 7.79 -20.92 -9.94
N VAL A 50 8.75 -21.74 -10.36
CA VAL A 50 9.21 -21.80 -11.76
C VAL A 50 8.23 -22.65 -12.55
N MET A 51 7.86 -22.19 -13.75
CA MET A 51 7.03 -22.94 -14.68
C MET A 51 7.92 -23.87 -15.51
N ASP A 52 7.66 -25.17 -15.44
CA ASP A 52 8.34 -26.17 -16.27
C ASP A 52 7.67 -26.25 -17.65
N ILE A 53 8.07 -25.33 -18.53
CA ILE A 53 7.44 -25.12 -19.83
C ILE A 53 7.67 -26.30 -20.77
N SER A 54 6.63 -26.70 -21.49
CA SER A 54 6.68 -27.77 -22.50
C SER A 54 6.56 -27.18 -23.90
N ALA A 55 7.35 -27.67 -24.87
CA ALA A 55 7.24 -27.23 -26.26
C ALA A 55 5.87 -27.61 -26.83
N GLU A 56 5.21 -26.69 -27.53
CA GLU A 56 3.95 -26.96 -28.23
C GLU A 56 4.21 -27.69 -29.55
N VAL A 57 5.26 -27.26 -30.27
CA VAL A 57 5.78 -27.90 -31.48
C VAL A 57 7.29 -27.99 -31.36
N GLU A 58 7.86 -29.18 -31.57
CA GLU A 58 9.32 -29.37 -31.49
C GLU A 58 10.05 -28.51 -32.52
N GLY A 59 11.05 -27.74 -32.07
CA GLY A 59 11.89 -26.88 -32.91
C GLY A 59 11.34 -25.45 -33.12
N GLU A 60 10.09 -25.20 -32.73
CA GLU A 60 9.47 -23.87 -32.76
C GLU A 60 9.57 -23.21 -31.38
N ALA A 61 9.75 -21.89 -31.35
CA ALA A 61 9.76 -21.08 -30.14
C ALA A 61 8.33 -20.85 -29.61
N SER A 62 7.58 -21.93 -29.40
CA SER A 62 6.27 -21.96 -28.78
C SER A 62 6.25 -22.97 -27.63
N TRP A 63 5.81 -22.53 -26.46
CA TRP A 63 5.71 -23.33 -25.25
C TRP A 63 4.38 -23.13 -24.54
N TYR A 64 4.01 -24.10 -23.72
CA TYR A 64 2.87 -23.97 -22.83
C TYR A 64 3.16 -24.53 -21.43
N TYR A 65 2.40 -24.03 -20.45
CA TYR A 65 2.37 -24.56 -19.09
C TYR A 65 1.02 -24.30 -18.45
N THR A 66 0.50 -25.27 -17.69
CA THR A 66 -0.78 -25.12 -16.99
C THR A 66 -0.55 -25.04 -15.48
N THR A 67 -1.08 -23.99 -14.88
CA THR A 67 -1.06 -23.73 -13.44
C THR A 67 -2.43 -24.04 -12.81
N TYR A 68 -2.45 -24.48 -11.55
CA TYR A 68 -3.67 -24.57 -10.73
C TYR A 68 -3.40 -23.98 -9.35
N SER A 69 -3.43 -22.65 -9.26
CA SER A 69 -3.05 -21.92 -8.05
C SER A 69 -3.73 -20.56 -7.99
N ALA A 70 -3.73 -19.93 -6.81
CA ALA A 70 -4.13 -18.55 -6.65
C ALA A 70 -2.92 -17.67 -6.94
N ILE A 71 -2.91 -17.01 -8.11
CA ILE A 71 -1.72 -16.31 -8.63
C ILE A 71 -1.90 -14.81 -8.52
N THR A 72 -0.89 -14.11 -7.99
CA THR A 72 -0.84 -12.63 -8.02
C THR A 72 0.01 -12.11 -9.16
N TRP A 73 1.16 -12.73 -9.38
CA TRP A 73 2.22 -12.24 -10.24
C TRP A 73 2.70 -13.32 -11.18
N VAL A 74 3.02 -12.92 -12.41
CA VAL A 74 3.70 -13.75 -13.40
C VAL A 74 4.85 -12.98 -14.01
N ASN A 75 5.90 -13.71 -14.39
CA ASN A 75 7.10 -13.15 -14.97
C ASN A 75 7.62 -14.09 -16.07
N PHE A 76 7.78 -13.56 -17.28
CA PHE A 76 8.29 -14.30 -18.43
C PHE A 76 9.53 -13.56 -18.94
N THR A 77 10.69 -14.17 -18.75
CA THR A 77 11.98 -13.64 -19.21
C THR A 77 12.48 -14.47 -20.37
N VAL A 78 12.91 -13.79 -21.43
CA VAL A 78 13.51 -14.42 -22.61
C VAL A 78 14.92 -13.90 -22.76
N GLU A 79 15.84 -14.79 -23.11
CA GLU A 79 17.23 -14.48 -23.46
C GLU A 79 17.64 -15.18 -24.76
N ASN A 80 18.60 -14.59 -25.47
CA ASN A 80 19.16 -15.10 -26.72
C ASN A 80 18.16 -15.25 -27.88
N ALA A 81 17.07 -14.49 -27.90
CA ALA A 81 16.24 -14.35 -29.09
C ALA A 81 16.90 -13.43 -30.12
N ALA A 82 16.38 -13.40 -31.35
CA ALA A 82 16.84 -12.43 -32.34
C ALA A 82 16.46 -10.99 -31.90
N PRO A 83 17.35 -9.98 -32.10
CA PRO A 83 17.01 -8.60 -31.81
C PRO A 83 15.80 -8.13 -32.61
N GLY A 84 14.82 -7.52 -31.93
CA GLY A 84 13.57 -7.08 -32.54
C GLY A 84 12.48 -8.15 -32.62
N SER A 85 12.74 -9.39 -32.19
CA SER A 85 11.68 -10.40 -32.03
C SER A 85 10.61 -9.95 -31.04
N THR A 86 9.40 -10.47 -31.18
CA THR A 86 8.27 -10.17 -30.30
C THR A 86 7.96 -11.37 -29.40
N LEU A 87 8.04 -11.18 -28.08
CA LEU A 87 7.52 -12.14 -27.12
C LEU A 87 6.02 -11.88 -26.96
N THR A 88 5.21 -12.91 -27.13
CA THR A 88 3.78 -12.87 -26.85
C THR A 88 3.40 -13.95 -25.86
N VAL A 89 2.65 -13.57 -24.82
CA VAL A 89 2.13 -14.49 -23.82
C VAL A 89 0.62 -14.40 -23.80
N GLU A 90 -0.04 -15.54 -23.95
CA GLU A 90 -1.49 -15.70 -23.86
C GLU A 90 -1.86 -16.54 -22.64
N SER A 91 -2.89 -16.11 -21.92
CA SER A 91 -3.48 -16.86 -20.81
C SER A 91 -4.86 -17.39 -21.19
N GLU A 92 -5.02 -18.71 -21.24
CA GLU A 92 -6.31 -19.35 -21.33
C GLU A 92 -6.86 -19.60 -19.92
N GLY A 93 -8.03 -19.04 -19.62
CA GLY A 93 -8.74 -19.22 -18.35
C GLY A 93 -8.97 -17.94 -17.55
N THR A 94 -8.22 -16.87 -17.81
CA THR A 94 -8.43 -15.55 -17.22
C THR A 94 -7.85 -14.45 -18.10
N ASN A 95 -8.27 -13.20 -17.87
CA ASN A 95 -7.53 -12.03 -18.32
C ASN A 95 -6.55 -11.62 -17.20
N TRP A 96 -5.52 -10.87 -17.56
CA TRP A 96 -4.49 -10.37 -16.65
C TRP A 96 -4.00 -8.98 -17.07
N SER A 97 -3.42 -8.26 -16.11
CA SER A 97 -2.98 -6.90 -16.27
C SER A 97 -1.48 -6.83 -16.55
N HIS A 98 -1.08 -6.12 -17.61
CA HIS A 98 0.32 -5.88 -17.95
C HIS A 98 0.61 -4.39 -18.13
N SER A 99 1.82 -3.98 -17.78
CA SER A 99 2.39 -2.67 -18.10
C SER A 99 3.92 -2.83 -18.21
N PRO A 100 4.58 -2.20 -19.19
CA PRO A 100 6.04 -2.15 -19.27
C PRO A 100 6.74 -1.72 -17.96
N SER A 101 6.15 -0.77 -17.24
CA SER A 101 6.67 -0.27 -15.96
C SER A 101 6.46 -1.21 -14.77
N LEU A 102 5.65 -2.25 -14.94
CA LEU A 102 5.22 -3.14 -13.88
C LEU A 102 6.43 -3.81 -13.21
N GLY A 103 6.57 -3.64 -11.89
CA GLY A 103 7.66 -4.19 -11.10
C GLY A 103 8.99 -3.42 -11.16
N LEU A 104 9.05 -2.27 -11.85
CA LEU A 104 10.20 -1.38 -11.84
C LEU A 104 10.12 -0.39 -10.66
N GLN A 105 11.24 -0.12 -9.99
CA GLN A 105 11.25 0.76 -8.80
C GLN A 105 11.13 2.25 -9.12
N GLU A 106 11.56 2.66 -10.32
CA GLU A 106 11.64 4.09 -10.72
C GLU A 106 10.43 4.58 -11.50
N GLN A 107 9.52 3.68 -11.90
CA GLN A 107 8.39 4.00 -12.75
C GLN A 107 7.08 3.72 -12.01
N SER A 108 6.18 4.68 -12.06
CA SER A 108 4.88 4.61 -11.37
C SER A 108 3.82 4.08 -12.34
N TYR A 109 3.10 3.04 -11.91
CA TYR A 109 2.04 2.41 -12.67
C TYR A 109 0.80 2.17 -11.80
N ILE A 110 -0.38 2.08 -12.42
CA ILE A 110 -1.65 1.79 -11.75
C ILE A 110 -2.35 0.64 -12.46
N CYS A 111 -2.50 -0.50 -11.78
CA CYS A 111 -3.32 -1.61 -12.28
C CYS A 111 -4.73 -1.65 -11.66
N ASN A 112 -4.90 -1.13 -10.43
CA ASN A 112 -6.16 -1.28 -9.69
C ASN A 112 -7.25 -0.29 -10.17
N GLU A 113 -6.84 0.87 -10.67
CA GLU A 113 -7.74 1.94 -11.10
C GLU A 113 -7.31 2.51 -12.46
N PRO A 114 -7.43 1.71 -13.54
CA PRO A 114 -6.97 2.12 -14.87
C PRO A 114 -7.73 3.34 -15.43
N ASN A 115 -8.95 3.62 -14.94
CA ASN A 115 -9.76 4.76 -15.38
C ASN A 115 -9.77 5.94 -14.38
N SER A 116 -8.77 6.03 -13.50
CA SER A 116 -8.65 7.13 -12.55
C SER A 116 -8.28 8.45 -13.25
N ASP A 117 -8.50 9.59 -12.58
CA ASP A 117 -8.06 10.91 -13.05
C ASP A 117 -6.53 10.99 -13.24
N TYR A 118 -5.79 10.06 -12.63
CA TYR A 118 -4.34 9.94 -12.74
C TYR A 118 -3.88 9.19 -14.00
N SER A 119 -4.76 8.51 -14.72
CA SER A 119 -4.45 7.81 -15.99
C SER A 119 -3.80 8.69 -17.06
N LYS A 120 -3.95 10.02 -16.96
CA LYS A 120 -3.30 10.99 -17.86
C LYS A 120 -1.83 11.24 -17.54
N TYR A 121 -1.42 10.96 -16.31
CA TYR A 121 -0.09 11.27 -15.79
C TYR A 121 0.71 10.01 -15.46
N LEU A 122 0.03 8.88 -15.27
CA LEU A 122 0.60 7.60 -14.87
C LEU A 122 0.22 6.52 -15.86
N GLU A 123 1.14 5.59 -16.06
CA GLU A 123 0.92 4.43 -16.89
C GLU A 123 -0.12 3.50 -16.24
N THR A 124 -1.09 3.05 -17.03
CA THR A 124 -2.16 2.16 -16.57
C THR A 124 -1.97 0.78 -17.18
N CYS A 125 -2.20 -0.25 -16.39
CA CYS A 125 -2.05 -1.62 -16.86
C CYS A 125 -3.18 -1.99 -17.83
N ASP A 126 -2.84 -2.61 -18.96
CA ASP A 126 -3.80 -3.13 -19.91
C ASP A 126 -4.34 -4.48 -19.45
N TYR A 127 -5.66 -4.67 -19.52
CA TYR A 127 -6.36 -5.87 -19.04
C TYR A 127 -6.84 -6.72 -20.22
N SER A 128 -6.02 -7.70 -20.58
CA SER A 128 -6.22 -8.57 -21.76
C SER A 128 -5.85 -10.01 -21.43
N ARG A 129 -6.17 -10.95 -22.32
CA ARG A 129 -5.66 -12.33 -22.25
C ARG A 129 -4.27 -12.47 -22.84
N THR A 130 -3.93 -11.59 -23.77
CA THR A 130 -2.71 -11.67 -24.56
C THR A 130 -1.97 -10.36 -24.43
N HIS A 131 -0.69 -10.46 -24.10
CA HIS A 131 0.23 -9.34 -24.02
C HIS A 131 1.51 -9.64 -24.79
N SER A 132 2.09 -8.60 -25.38
CA SER A 132 3.30 -8.73 -26.19
C SER A 132 4.30 -7.62 -25.91
N ILE A 133 5.58 -7.94 -25.98
CA ILE A 133 6.68 -6.98 -25.87
C ILE A 133 7.73 -7.24 -26.95
N VAL A 134 8.44 -6.20 -27.36
CA VAL A 134 9.58 -6.29 -28.29
C VAL A 134 10.86 -6.58 -27.51
N LEU A 135 11.66 -7.52 -28.00
CA LEU A 135 12.94 -7.94 -27.44
C LEU A 135 14.08 -7.14 -28.11
N GLU A 136 14.30 -5.90 -27.67
CA GLU A 136 15.24 -4.94 -28.29
C GLU A 136 16.63 -5.53 -28.58
N ASN A 137 17.22 -6.25 -27.62
CA ASN A 137 18.54 -6.88 -27.76
C ASN A 137 18.46 -8.42 -27.70
N GLY A 138 17.31 -9.00 -28.05
CA GLY A 138 17.10 -10.45 -27.89
C GLY A 138 16.81 -10.89 -26.46
N THR A 139 16.69 -9.93 -25.54
CA THR A 139 16.37 -10.14 -24.12
C THR A 139 15.23 -9.22 -23.72
N GLY A 140 14.31 -9.73 -22.90
CA GLY A 140 13.21 -8.95 -22.37
C GLY A 140 12.45 -9.68 -21.28
N THR A 141 11.73 -8.93 -20.46
CA THR A 141 10.96 -9.46 -19.34
C THR A 141 9.54 -8.91 -19.38
N LEU A 142 8.57 -9.81 -19.56
CA LEU A 142 7.15 -9.49 -19.52
C LEU A 142 6.60 -9.87 -18.15
N ARG A 143 6.19 -8.87 -17.37
CA ARG A 143 5.59 -9.05 -16.03
C ARG A 143 4.09 -8.83 -16.06
N GLY A 144 3.35 -9.51 -15.22
CA GLY A 144 1.89 -9.43 -15.20
C GLY A 144 1.29 -9.56 -13.81
N ARG A 145 0.16 -8.88 -13.58
CA ARG A 145 -0.73 -9.13 -12.44
C ARG A 145 -1.92 -9.97 -12.88
N VAL A 146 -2.10 -11.13 -12.23
CA VAL A 146 -3.20 -12.06 -12.55
C VAL A 146 -4.44 -11.77 -11.71
N SER A 147 -4.25 -11.57 -10.41
CA SER A 147 -5.30 -11.12 -9.48
C SER A 147 -4.92 -9.76 -8.90
N LEU A 148 -5.89 -8.84 -8.84
CA LEU A 148 -5.76 -7.55 -8.17
C LEU A 148 -6.21 -7.61 -6.70
N ASP A 149 -7.03 -8.60 -6.35
CA ASP A 149 -7.61 -8.78 -5.02
C ASP A 149 -6.63 -9.43 -4.04
N LEU A 150 -5.73 -10.28 -4.55
CA LEU A 150 -4.72 -10.92 -3.72
C LEU A 150 -3.58 -9.95 -3.34
N PRO A 151 -3.01 -10.08 -2.14
CA PRO A 151 -1.95 -9.21 -1.66
C PRO A 151 -0.60 -9.51 -2.34
N ILE A 152 0.03 -8.48 -2.93
CA ILE A 152 1.32 -8.60 -3.65
C ILE A 152 2.45 -9.18 -2.78
N LYS A 153 2.44 -8.87 -1.47
CA LYS A 153 3.48 -9.31 -0.52
C LYS A 153 3.02 -10.43 0.42
N GLY A 154 1.89 -11.07 0.12
CA GLY A 154 1.33 -12.12 0.96
C GLY A 154 0.73 -11.64 2.29
N LYS A 155 0.46 -10.34 2.44
CA LYS A 155 -0.27 -9.81 3.61
C LYS A 155 -1.37 -8.86 3.19
N GLY A 156 -2.59 -9.12 3.63
CA GLY A 156 -3.75 -8.28 3.39
C GLY A 156 -4.55 -8.03 4.66
N TYR A 157 -5.57 -7.19 4.54
CA TYR A 157 -6.46 -6.81 5.64
C TYR A 157 -7.91 -6.93 5.19
N LEU A 158 -8.78 -7.32 6.11
CA LEU A 158 -10.22 -7.34 5.91
C LEU A 158 -10.92 -6.91 7.20
N GLU A 159 -12.15 -6.44 7.06
CA GLU A 159 -13.01 -6.03 8.16
C GLU A 159 -14.04 -7.14 8.40
N SER A 160 -14.22 -7.57 9.64
CA SER A 160 -15.18 -8.61 9.98
C SER A 160 -15.54 -8.61 11.47
N ASP A 161 -16.78 -8.98 11.78
CA ASP A 161 -17.30 -8.97 13.16
C ASP A 161 -16.74 -10.10 14.05
N SER A 162 -16.14 -11.13 13.46
CA SER A 162 -15.62 -12.28 14.21
C SER A 162 -14.46 -12.97 13.51
N ALA A 163 -13.60 -13.62 14.29
CA ALA A 163 -12.44 -14.36 13.76
C ALA A 163 -12.86 -15.50 12.82
N LEU A 164 -14.00 -16.16 13.09
CA LEU A 164 -14.52 -17.23 12.24
C LEU A 164 -15.00 -16.71 10.88
N ASN A 165 -15.67 -15.54 10.85
CA ASN A 165 -16.08 -14.92 9.60
C ASN A 165 -14.86 -14.41 8.83
N ALA A 166 -13.92 -13.76 9.51
CA ALA A 166 -12.67 -13.29 8.93
C ALA A 166 -11.85 -14.43 8.28
N GLU A 167 -11.76 -15.58 8.94
CA GLU A 167 -11.07 -16.77 8.39
C GLU A 167 -11.78 -17.30 7.15
N LYS A 168 -13.12 -17.36 7.21
CA LYS A 168 -13.94 -17.78 6.06
C LYS A 168 -13.77 -16.84 4.88
N GLU A 169 -13.86 -15.53 5.09
CA GLU A 169 -13.70 -14.51 4.05
C GLU A 169 -12.29 -14.51 3.45
N ALA A 170 -11.24 -14.61 4.28
CA ALA A 170 -9.86 -14.72 3.80
C ALA A 170 -9.67 -15.99 2.95
N ASN A 171 -10.24 -17.11 3.38
CA ASN A 171 -10.16 -18.36 2.63
C ASN A 171 -10.95 -18.26 1.31
N GLU A 172 -12.17 -17.72 1.33
CA GLU A 172 -12.97 -17.49 0.12
C GLU A 172 -12.24 -16.58 -0.88
N LEU A 173 -11.54 -15.54 -0.42
CA LEU A 173 -10.71 -14.67 -1.25
C LEU A 173 -9.60 -15.45 -1.96
N VAL A 174 -8.84 -16.29 -1.24
CA VAL A 174 -7.78 -17.12 -1.84
C VAL A 174 -8.35 -18.19 -2.76
N GLN A 175 -9.43 -18.87 -2.37
CA GLN A 175 -10.06 -19.92 -3.18
C GLN A 175 -10.69 -19.36 -4.46
N SER A 176 -11.32 -18.19 -4.41
CA SER A 176 -11.91 -17.55 -5.60
C SER A 176 -10.87 -17.12 -6.64
N ALA A 177 -9.65 -16.83 -6.18
CA ALA A 177 -8.51 -16.53 -7.02
C ALA A 177 -7.81 -17.79 -7.55
N LYS A 178 -8.03 -18.96 -6.95
CA LYS A 178 -7.46 -20.24 -7.41
C LYS A 178 -8.12 -20.70 -8.69
N ARG A 179 -7.37 -20.73 -9.79
CA ARG A 179 -7.89 -21.05 -11.12
C ARG A 179 -6.91 -21.93 -11.90
N THR A 180 -7.45 -22.69 -12.84
CA THR A 180 -6.65 -23.37 -13.86
C THR A 180 -6.36 -22.38 -14.98
N ILE A 181 -5.09 -22.07 -15.21
CA ILE A 181 -4.66 -21.14 -16.26
C ILE A 181 -3.59 -21.82 -17.10
N THR A 182 -3.81 -21.92 -18.41
CA THR A 182 -2.81 -22.37 -19.38
C THR A 182 -2.13 -21.14 -19.97
N TRP A 183 -0.83 -21.04 -19.75
CA TRP A 183 0.04 -20.02 -20.31
C TRP A 183 0.61 -20.54 -21.62
N LYS A 184 0.44 -19.80 -22.70
CA LYS A 184 1.06 -20.05 -24.00
C LYS A 184 2.05 -18.94 -24.28
N ILE A 185 3.29 -19.32 -24.56
CA ILE A 185 4.41 -18.41 -24.75
C ILE A 185 4.91 -18.63 -26.17
N LYS A 186 4.91 -17.59 -26.99
CA LYS A 186 5.45 -17.63 -28.35
C LYS A 186 6.44 -16.51 -28.59
N ILE A 187 7.45 -16.78 -29.40
CA ILE A 187 8.40 -15.76 -29.88
C ILE A 187 8.29 -15.70 -31.39
N GLU A 188 8.03 -14.51 -31.90
CA GLU A 188 7.85 -14.26 -33.33
C GLU A 188 9.00 -13.38 -33.88
N GLU A 189 9.55 -13.78 -35.02
CA GLU A 189 10.52 -13.04 -35.83
C GLU A 189 9.87 -12.80 -37.20
N ASP A 190 9.80 -11.53 -37.65
CA ASP A 190 9.15 -11.15 -38.93
C ASP A 190 7.73 -11.73 -39.12
N SER A 191 6.94 -11.78 -38.03
CA SER A 191 5.57 -12.35 -37.99
C SER A 191 5.47 -13.86 -38.24
N GLN A 192 6.58 -14.60 -38.10
CA GLN A 192 6.62 -16.05 -38.08
C GLN A 192 7.16 -16.54 -36.74
N ILE A 193 6.76 -17.74 -36.31
CA ILE A 193 7.29 -18.33 -35.08
C ILE A 193 8.78 -18.61 -35.30
N ALA A 194 9.62 -18.10 -34.39
CA ALA A 194 11.06 -18.28 -34.47
C ALA A 194 11.44 -19.75 -34.18
N SER A 195 12.67 -20.14 -34.53
CA SER A 195 13.22 -21.41 -34.07
C SER A 195 13.50 -21.36 -32.57
N SER A 196 13.25 -22.44 -31.84
CA SER A 196 13.60 -22.55 -30.42
C SER A 196 15.11 -22.63 -30.16
N ASP A 197 15.92 -22.83 -31.20
CA ASP A 197 17.35 -23.11 -31.07
C ASP A 197 18.11 -21.94 -30.41
N GLY A 198 18.69 -22.22 -29.23
CA GLY A 198 19.50 -21.26 -28.49
C GLY A 198 18.72 -20.26 -27.63
N ILE A 199 17.38 -20.22 -27.75
CA ILE A 199 16.52 -19.35 -26.95
C ILE A 199 16.33 -19.93 -25.55
N LEU A 200 16.49 -19.10 -24.52
CA LEU A 200 16.21 -19.45 -23.14
C LEU A 200 14.97 -18.69 -22.65
N VAL A 201 13.99 -19.43 -22.13
CA VAL A 201 12.77 -18.86 -21.56
C VAL A 201 12.67 -19.26 -20.10
N HIS A 202 12.66 -18.27 -19.22
CA HIS A 202 12.48 -18.45 -17.79
C HIS A 202 11.15 -17.86 -17.36
N SER A 203 10.27 -18.71 -16.83
CA SER A 203 8.90 -18.34 -16.50
C SER A 203 8.61 -18.63 -15.04
N GLU A 204 8.05 -17.66 -14.31
CA GLU A 204 7.78 -17.75 -12.88
C GLU A 204 6.41 -17.18 -12.52
N PHE A 205 5.82 -17.69 -11.44
CA PHE A 205 4.61 -17.14 -10.84
C PHE A 205 4.66 -17.13 -9.32
N SER A 206 3.93 -16.19 -8.71
CA SER A 206 3.75 -16.11 -7.26
C SER A 206 2.41 -16.72 -6.85
N SER A 207 2.45 -17.80 -6.06
CA SER A 207 1.27 -18.50 -5.57
C SER A 207 0.95 -18.15 -4.12
N HIS A 208 -0.34 -18.21 -3.80
CA HIS A 208 -0.89 -17.84 -2.50
C HIS A 208 -1.76 -18.96 -1.92
N GLU A 209 -1.48 -19.33 -0.68
CA GLU A 209 -2.30 -20.16 0.18
C GLU A 209 -2.43 -19.47 1.54
N LEU A 210 -3.61 -19.52 2.16
CA LEU A 210 -3.82 -18.88 3.46
C LEU A 210 -2.98 -19.59 4.53
N LEU A 211 -2.17 -18.82 5.27
CA LEU A 211 -1.32 -19.33 6.35
C LEU A 211 -1.88 -18.99 7.72
N GLU A 212 -2.16 -17.70 7.94
CA GLU A 212 -2.49 -17.18 9.26
C GLU A 212 -3.51 -16.05 9.18
N LEU A 213 -4.31 -15.94 10.23
CA LEU A 213 -5.21 -14.83 10.46
C LEU A 213 -4.97 -14.27 11.88
N GLU A 214 -4.64 -12.98 11.95
CA GLU A 214 -4.44 -12.28 13.22
C GLU A 214 -5.43 -11.13 13.34
N LYS A 215 -6.02 -10.95 14.52
CA LYS A 215 -6.79 -9.74 14.82
C LYS A 215 -5.84 -8.55 14.87
N PHE A 216 -6.11 -7.52 14.07
CA PHE A 216 -5.30 -6.32 14.08
C PHE A 216 -5.42 -5.64 15.45
N LYS A 217 -4.30 -5.38 16.09
CA LYS A 217 -4.25 -4.70 17.39
C LYS A 217 -3.26 -3.55 17.29
N LEU A 218 -3.73 -2.35 17.60
CA LEU A 218 -2.85 -1.21 17.76
C LEU A 218 -2.23 -1.28 19.15
N ASN A 219 -0.96 -0.89 19.27
CA ASN A 219 -0.31 -0.79 20.56
C ASN A 219 -0.88 0.45 21.28
N PRO A 220 -1.66 0.31 22.36
CA PRO A 220 -2.33 1.43 23.00
C PRO A 220 -1.33 2.45 23.56
N VAL A 221 -0.10 2.02 23.91
CA VAL A 221 0.95 2.92 24.38
C VAL A 221 1.44 3.82 23.25
N GLU A 222 1.70 3.25 22.08
CA GLU A 222 2.15 4.02 20.91
C GLU A 222 1.07 5.00 20.44
N GLU A 223 -0.17 4.54 20.34
CA GLU A 223 -1.31 5.41 20.00
C GLU A 223 -1.51 6.54 21.01
N THR A 224 -1.30 6.26 22.31
CA THR A 224 -1.36 7.30 23.35
C THR A 224 -0.23 8.31 23.20
N VAL A 225 0.99 7.87 22.88
CA VAL A 225 2.15 8.76 22.66
C VAL A 225 1.91 9.66 21.45
N TYR A 226 1.42 9.11 20.33
CA TYR A 226 1.09 9.91 19.14
C TYR A 226 -0.03 10.91 19.43
N SER A 227 -1.10 10.46 20.07
CA SER A 227 -2.23 11.32 20.46
C SER A 227 -1.81 12.44 21.42
N PHE A 228 -0.99 12.13 22.43
CA PHE A 228 -0.46 13.10 23.37
C PHE A 228 0.47 14.10 22.69
N SER A 229 1.34 13.63 21.78
CA SER A 229 2.26 14.49 21.02
C SER A 229 1.49 15.48 20.14
N ALA A 230 0.45 15.02 19.45
CA ALA A 230 -0.44 15.89 18.67
C ALA A 230 -1.14 16.93 19.56
N LEU A 231 -1.66 16.52 20.72
CA LEU A 231 -2.32 17.43 21.67
C LEU A 231 -1.36 18.49 22.21
N VAL A 232 -0.16 18.10 22.65
CA VAL A 232 0.88 19.04 23.11
C VAL A 232 1.29 19.98 21.97
N GLY A 233 1.42 19.48 20.74
CA GLY A 233 1.70 20.29 19.56
C GLY A 233 0.64 21.36 19.31
N CYS A 234 -0.64 20.98 19.33
CA CYS A 234 -1.75 21.93 19.19
C CYS A 234 -1.77 22.97 20.31
N PHE A 235 -1.59 22.55 21.57
CA PHE A 235 -1.51 23.48 22.71
C PHE A 235 -0.31 24.42 22.60
N PHE A 236 0.83 23.94 22.13
CA PHE A 236 2.02 24.76 21.91
C PHE A 236 1.74 25.87 20.88
N LEU A 237 1.13 25.52 19.74
CA LEU A 237 0.79 26.51 18.71
C LEU A 237 -0.24 27.54 19.19
N VAL A 238 -1.26 27.10 19.94
CA VAL A 238 -2.38 27.98 20.38
C VAL A 238 -2.01 28.85 21.59
N LEU A 239 -1.20 28.36 22.53
CA LEU A 239 -0.85 29.12 23.75
C LEU A 239 0.53 29.74 23.69
N VAL A 240 1.56 28.98 23.34
CA VAL A 240 2.95 29.42 23.51
C VAL A 240 3.29 30.51 22.50
N ILE A 241 2.90 30.35 21.23
CA ILE A 241 3.16 31.37 20.20
C ILE A 241 2.49 32.71 20.56
N PRO A 242 1.18 32.78 20.86
CA PRO A 242 0.56 34.05 21.24
C PRO A 242 1.10 34.65 22.53
N LEU A 243 1.43 33.83 23.53
CA LEU A 243 2.04 34.31 24.77
C LEU A 243 3.43 34.90 24.54
N MET A 244 4.27 34.27 23.70
CA MET A 244 5.58 34.84 23.34
C MET A 244 5.43 36.20 22.66
N ILE A 245 4.48 36.33 21.73
CA ILE A 245 4.18 37.62 21.08
C ILE A 245 3.70 38.65 22.12
N PHE A 246 2.79 38.27 23.01
CA PHE A 246 2.25 39.15 24.05
C PHE A 246 3.34 39.62 25.03
N PHE A 247 4.18 38.72 25.54
CA PHE A 247 5.25 39.07 26.47
C PHE A 247 6.36 39.88 25.79
N SER A 248 6.69 39.58 24.53
CA SER A 248 7.64 40.39 23.76
C SER A 248 7.11 41.83 23.57
N ALA A 249 5.83 41.97 23.23
CA ALA A 249 5.18 43.28 23.09
C ALA A 249 5.19 44.06 24.41
N ARG A 250 4.84 43.41 25.54
CA ARG A 250 4.88 44.02 26.88
C ARG A 250 6.28 44.41 27.33
N TYR A 251 7.28 43.56 27.10
CA TYR A 251 8.67 43.87 27.43
C TYR A 251 9.16 45.10 26.65
N ARG A 252 8.83 45.18 25.35
CA ARG A 252 9.16 46.35 24.52
C ARG A 252 8.45 47.61 24.99
N GLU A 253 7.19 47.50 25.41
CA GLU A 253 6.40 48.61 25.97
C GLU A 253 7.06 49.16 27.24
N ASN A 254 7.33 48.30 28.23
CA ASN A 254 7.96 48.71 29.49
C ASN A 254 9.33 49.38 29.26
N ARG A 255 10.18 48.81 28.39
CA ARG A 255 11.50 49.40 28.07
C ARG A 255 11.36 50.78 27.42
N ASN A 256 10.36 50.97 26.56
CA ASN A 256 10.11 52.26 25.93
C ASN A 256 9.55 53.29 26.94
N GLU A 257 8.75 52.85 27.92
CA GLU A 257 8.30 53.70 29.02
C GLU A 257 9.47 54.13 29.92
N GLU A 258 10.37 53.21 30.28
CA GLU A 258 11.59 53.52 31.05
C GLU A 258 12.48 54.54 30.32
N MET A 259 12.67 54.39 29.01
CA MET A 259 13.43 55.35 28.20
C MET A 259 12.77 56.73 28.13
N ARG A 260 11.43 56.81 28.09
CA ARG A 260 10.70 58.08 28.11
C ARG A 260 10.81 58.77 29.47
N ALA A 261 10.66 58.02 30.55
CA ALA A 261 10.83 58.54 31.91
C ALA A 261 12.25 59.10 32.12
N ALA A 262 13.28 58.41 31.63
CA ALA A 262 14.66 58.88 31.72
C ALA A 262 14.93 60.18 30.95
N VAL A 263 14.22 60.41 29.82
CA VAL A 263 14.32 61.66 29.04
C VAL A 263 13.56 62.82 29.71
N GLU A 264 12.50 62.55 30.47
CA GLU A 264 11.76 63.58 31.21
C GLU A 264 12.48 64.05 32.50
N GLU A 265 13.42 63.25 33.03
CA GLU A 265 14.23 63.59 34.20
C GLU A 265 15.55 64.32 33.87
N THR A 266 15.84 64.61 32.60
CA THR A 266 17.01 65.40 32.14
C THR A 266 16.62 66.80 31.65
#